data_AF-A0A2V7D609-F1
#
_entry.id   AF-A0A2V7D609-F1
#
_cell.length_a   1.000
_cell.length_b   1.000
_cell.length_c   1.000
_cell.angle_alpha   90.00
_cell.angle_beta   90.00
_cell.angle_gamma   90.00
#
_symmetry.space_group_name_H-M   'P 1'
#
loop_
_entity.id
_entity.type
_entity.pdbx_description
1 polymer ?
#
loop_
_entity_poly.entity_id
_entity_poly.type
_entity_poly.pdbx_seq_one_letter_code
_entity_poly.pdbx_strand_id
1 'polypeptide(L)'
;MAVSRASSRQPSAQLSDFSGDTATAEGLAPSLQRADAAGDAMRSMRWNARGFTLIELMIVVAIIGVLVSIAVPLYANVTARSRIAKAQADIRSLVTAVSLFQSHMSTYPIALGNLTAVATNPAGITAGPFMGSIPTPPSTSWGPAYAYATNANGTFLISAAGDGVTVTAP
;
A
#
# COMPACT_ATOMS: atom_id res chain seq x y z
N MET A 1 -41.05 -29.83 23.14
CA MET A 1 -40.19 -29.98 24.33
C MET A 1 -39.36 -28.69 24.42
N ALA A 2 -39.55 -27.91 25.51
CA ALA A 2 -38.78 -26.74 26.00
C ALA A 2 -38.55 -25.55 25.01
N VAL A 3 -39.14 -24.36 25.11
CA VAL A 3 -39.15 -23.33 26.18
C VAL A 3 -37.76 -23.04 26.75
N SER A 4 -37.29 -21.79 26.67
CA SER A 4 -36.86 -20.97 27.83
C SER A 4 -35.71 -19.98 27.55
N ARG A 5 -36.01 -18.68 27.80
CA ARG A 5 -35.15 -17.62 28.39
C ARG A 5 -33.93 -17.15 27.58
N ALA A 6 -33.44 -15.90 27.67
CA ALA A 6 -33.68 -14.69 28.47
C ALA A 6 -32.88 -13.56 27.75
N SER A 7 -33.37 -12.33 27.61
CA SER A 7 -33.41 -11.26 28.63
C SER A 7 -32.06 -10.80 29.18
N SER A 8 -31.59 -9.61 28.75
CA SER A 8 -30.94 -8.56 29.57
C SER A 8 -30.50 -7.41 28.65
N ARG A 9 -31.18 -6.25 28.57
CA ARG A 9 -31.08 -5.06 29.47
C ARG A 9 -29.61 -4.61 29.66
N GLN A 10 -29.15 -3.58 28.91
CA GLN A 10 -28.98 -2.15 29.32
C GLN A 10 -27.78 -1.92 30.30
N PRO A 11 -27.31 -0.69 30.63
CA PRO A 11 -27.61 0.68 30.17
C PRO A 11 -26.37 1.60 29.94
N SER A 12 -26.68 2.84 29.53
CA SER A 12 -25.94 4.09 29.55
C SER A 12 -25.23 4.41 30.88
N ALA A 13 -24.00 4.94 30.81
CA ALA A 13 -23.34 5.60 31.93
C ALA A 13 -22.97 7.03 31.54
N GLN A 14 -23.76 7.97 32.06
CA GLN A 14 -23.36 9.37 32.25
C GLN A 14 -22.28 9.42 33.33
N LEU A 15 -21.23 10.22 33.12
CA LEU A 15 -20.40 10.74 34.20
C LEU A 15 -20.60 12.24 34.25
N SER A 16 -21.44 12.61 35.22
CA SER A 16 -21.67 13.95 35.74
C SER A 16 -20.53 14.35 36.67
N ASP A 17 -20.17 15.62 36.56
CA ASP A 17 -19.91 16.51 37.70
C ASP A 17 -18.63 16.27 38.54
N PHE A 18 -17.67 17.17 38.36
CA PHE A 18 -16.74 17.54 39.42
C PHE A 18 -16.53 19.06 39.37
N SER A 19 -17.53 19.78 39.88
CA SER A 19 -17.39 21.16 40.34
C SER A 19 -17.24 21.17 41.86
N GLY A 20 -16.14 21.72 42.37
CA GLY A 20 -15.99 22.14 43.76
C GLY A 20 -14.72 21.65 44.45
N ASP A 21 -13.75 22.54 44.65
CA ASP A 21 -13.50 23.16 45.97
C ASP A 21 -12.37 24.19 45.82
N THR A 22 -12.72 25.47 45.88
CA THR A 22 -12.47 26.39 47.01
C THR A 22 -11.00 26.68 47.28
N ALA A 23 -10.64 27.90 46.90
CA ALA A 23 -9.54 28.64 47.46
C ALA A 23 -9.65 28.72 48.99
N THR A 24 -8.61 28.27 49.67
CA THR A 24 -8.24 28.75 51.01
C THR A 24 -6.83 29.32 50.92
N ALA A 25 -6.77 30.64 50.90
CA ALA A 25 -5.58 31.41 51.16
C ALA A 25 -5.42 31.57 52.68
N GLU A 26 -4.37 31.01 53.26
CA GLU A 26 -3.84 31.43 54.56
C GLU A 26 -2.32 31.58 54.44
N GLY A 27 -1.83 32.74 54.85
CA GLY A 27 -0.40 33.04 54.98
C GLY A 27 0.09 32.90 56.42
N LEU A 28 1.38 33.27 56.60
CA LEU A 28 2.21 33.32 57.82
C LEU A 28 2.98 32.00 58.09
N ALA A 29 4.31 31.91 58.15
CA ALA A 29 5.44 32.86 58.16
C ALA A 29 6.75 32.09 57.82
N PRO A 30 7.88 32.78 57.55
CA PRO A 30 9.13 32.15 57.12
C PRO A 30 10.05 31.80 58.30
N SER A 31 10.67 30.60 58.29
CA SER A 31 11.90 30.37 59.06
C SER A 31 12.75 29.19 58.53
N LEU A 32 13.92 29.59 58.00
CA LEU A 32 15.23 28.95 58.17
C LEU A 32 15.42 27.50 57.70
N GLN A 33 15.96 27.41 56.47
CA GLN A 33 17.30 26.83 56.22
C GLN A 33 17.60 25.43 56.75
N ARG A 34 17.55 24.45 55.85
CA ARG A 34 18.56 23.38 55.73
C ARG A 34 18.33 22.57 54.45
N ALA A 35 19.26 22.68 53.50
CA ALA A 35 20.07 21.56 53.02
C ALA A 35 20.66 21.91 51.66
N ASP A 36 21.79 22.63 51.71
CA ASP A 36 22.63 23.01 50.59
C ASP A 36 23.47 21.82 50.07
N ALA A 37 22.91 20.62 49.91
CA ALA A 37 23.72 19.41 49.68
C ALA A 37 23.11 18.34 48.76
N ALA A 38 22.34 18.73 47.74
CA ALA A 38 21.94 17.79 46.67
C ALA A 38 22.00 18.39 45.25
N GLY A 39 22.70 19.51 45.07
CA GLY A 39 22.80 20.19 43.78
C GLY A 39 23.95 19.74 42.88
N ASP A 40 24.91 18.94 43.38
CA ASP A 40 26.27 18.93 42.82
C ASP A 40 26.71 17.63 42.12
N ALA A 41 25.77 16.73 41.81
CA ALA A 41 26.07 15.44 41.18
C ALA A 41 25.38 15.20 39.82
N MET A 42 24.78 16.22 39.20
CA MET A 42 24.42 16.15 37.78
C MET A 42 25.39 17.02 36.99
N ARG A 43 26.66 16.60 36.98
CA ARG A 43 27.71 17.23 36.18
C ARG A 43 27.38 16.99 34.71
N SER A 44 26.53 17.88 34.21
CA SER A 44 26.16 18.06 32.81
C SER A 44 27.39 17.86 31.95
N MET A 45 27.46 16.73 31.24
CA MET A 45 28.27 16.62 30.04
C MET A 45 27.67 17.61 29.04
N ARG A 46 28.12 18.87 29.13
CA ARG A 46 27.86 19.89 28.13
C ARG A 46 28.59 19.41 26.89
N TRP A 47 27.90 18.62 26.07
CA TRP A 47 28.34 18.32 24.72
C TRP A 47 28.61 19.68 24.08
N ASN A 48 29.87 19.91 23.73
CA ASN A 48 30.32 21.16 23.19
C ASN A 48 29.57 21.35 21.85
N ALA A 49 28.50 22.14 21.87
CA ALA A 49 27.65 22.37 20.71
C ALA A 49 28.40 23.27 19.72
N ARG A 50 29.33 22.66 18.98
CA ARG A 50 29.95 23.27 17.81
C ARG A 50 28.87 23.34 16.73
N GLY A 51 28.41 24.55 16.43
CA GLY A 51 27.43 24.78 15.38
C GLY A 51 28.01 24.48 14.00
N PHE A 52 27.19 23.89 13.11
CA PHE A 52 27.51 23.75 11.69
C PHE A 52 27.66 25.12 11.04
N THR A 53 28.66 25.28 10.18
CA THR A 53 28.81 26.51 9.42
C THR A 53 27.78 26.56 8.27
N LEU A 54 27.30 27.75 7.91
CA LEU A 54 26.40 27.90 6.76
C LEU A 54 27.07 27.42 5.46
N ILE A 55 28.38 27.57 5.36
CA ILE A 55 29.16 27.13 4.20
C ILE A 55 29.22 25.60 4.07
N GLU A 56 29.27 24.86 5.19
CA GLU A 56 29.18 23.39 5.17
C GLU A 56 27.84 22.95 4.59
N LEU A 57 26.76 23.57 5.03
CA LEU A 57 25.43 23.21 4.55
C LEU A 57 25.24 23.59 3.07
N MET A 58 25.76 24.75 2.65
CA MET A 58 25.69 25.20 1.25
C MET A 58 26.34 24.20 0.29
N ILE A 59 27.55 23.71 0.61
CA ILE A 59 28.27 22.77 -0.25
C ILE A 59 27.54 21.42 -0.30
N VAL A 60 26.99 20.96 0.83
CA VAL A 60 26.24 19.70 0.89
C VAL A 60 25.01 19.74 -0.01
N VAL A 61 24.19 20.80 0.09
CA VAL A 61 23.00 20.91 -0.75
C VAL A 61 23.34 21.12 -2.23
N ALA A 62 24.48 21.78 -2.53
CA ALA A 62 24.97 21.91 -3.90
C ALA A 62 25.32 20.54 -4.51
N ILE A 63 26.06 19.70 -3.78
CA ILE A 63 26.43 18.36 -4.26
C ILE A 63 25.18 17.48 -4.39
N ILE A 64 24.28 17.51 -3.41
CA ILE A 64 23.00 16.77 -3.48
C ILE A 64 22.19 17.22 -4.71
N GLY A 65 22.14 18.52 -5.01
CA GLY A 65 21.46 19.04 -6.18
C GLY A 65 21.99 18.46 -7.50
N VAL A 66 23.32 18.37 -7.64
CA VAL A 66 23.95 17.75 -8.82
C VAL A 66 23.57 16.27 -8.93
N LEU A 67 23.65 15.51 -7.84
CA LEU A 67 23.30 14.09 -7.83
C LEU A 67 21.82 13.86 -8.18
N VAL A 68 20.91 14.64 -7.58
CA VAL A 68 19.47 14.53 -7.82
C VAL A 68 19.12 14.83 -9.28
N SER A 69 19.79 15.79 -9.91
CA SER A 69 19.54 16.14 -11.31
C SER A 69 19.72 14.97 -12.28
N ILE A 70 20.66 14.06 -11.98
CA ILE A 70 20.94 12.86 -12.77
C ILE A 70 20.09 11.68 -12.27
N ALA A 71 19.93 11.55 -10.96
CA ALA A 71 19.28 10.40 -10.33
C ALA A 71 17.78 10.31 -10.66
N VAL A 72 17.05 11.43 -10.65
CA VAL A 72 15.59 11.45 -10.89
C VAL A 72 15.20 10.92 -12.28
N PRO A 73 15.72 11.45 -13.40
CA PRO A 73 15.37 10.94 -14.72
C PRO A 73 15.85 9.51 -14.93
N LEU A 74 17.01 9.13 -14.40
CA LEU A 74 17.51 7.75 -14.49
C LEU A 74 16.57 6.78 -13.78
N TYR A 75 16.19 7.10 -12.54
CA TYR A 75 15.28 6.27 -11.74
C TYR A 75 13.90 6.13 -12.40
N ALA A 76 13.35 7.22 -12.94
CA ALA A 76 12.09 7.18 -13.68
C ALA A 76 12.15 6.23 -14.88
N ASN A 77 13.24 6.29 -15.66
CA ASN A 77 13.44 5.40 -16.82
C ASN A 77 13.58 3.93 -16.42
N VAL A 78 14.34 3.62 -15.36
CA VAL A 78 14.51 2.24 -14.87
C VAL A 78 13.17 1.68 -14.39
N THR A 79 12.41 2.49 -13.63
CA THR A 79 11.09 2.08 -13.14
C THR A 79 10.11 1.85 -14.29
N ALA A 80 10.07 2.74 -15.28
CA ALA A 80 9.24 2.55 -16.48
C ALA A 80 9.57 1.24 -17.22
N ARG A 81 10.86 0.95 -17.42
CA ARG A 81 11.30 -0.33 -18.05
C ARG A 81 10.87 -1.55 -17.25
N SER A 82 10.96 -1.51 -15.92
CA SER A 82 10.50 -2.61 -15.06
C SER A 82 8.98 -2.84 -15.16
N ARG A 83 8.19 -1.76 -15.29
CA ARG A 83 6.73 -1.84 -15.45
C ARG A 83 6.36 -2.43 -16.80
N ILE A 84 7.02 -1.99 -17.88
CA ILE A 84 6.84 -2.57 -19.22
C ILE A 84 7.16 -4.07 -19.21
N ALA A 85 8.28 -4.47 -18.60
CA ALA A 85 8.67 -5.88 -18.51
C ALA A 85 7.65 -6.71 -17.70
N LYS A 86 7.16 -6.17 -16.58
CA LYS A 86 6.09 -6.80 -15.80
C LYS A 86 4.82 -6.96 -16.64
N ALA A 87 4.36 -5.91 -17.32
CA ALA A 87 3.17 -5.98 -18.15
C ALA A 87 3.29 -7.03 -19.27
N GLN A 88 4.46 -7.14 -19.90
CA GLN A 88 4.73 -8.18 -20.88
C GLN A 88 4.67 -9.59 -20.28
N ALA A 89 5.23 -9.80 -19.09
CA ALA A 89 5.20 -11.09 -18.41
C ALA A 89 3.77 -11.49 -17.99
N ASP A 90 3.01 -10.54 -17.46
CA ASP A 90 1.61 -10.74 -17.07
C ASP A 90 0.75 -11.09 -18.29
N ILE A 91 0.91 -10.35 -19.40
CA ILE A 91 0.19 -10.63 -20.64
C ILE A 91 0.53 -12.02 -21.18
N ARG A 92 1.80 -12.44 -21.20
CA ARG A 92 2.18 -13.81 -21.63
C ARG A 92 1.53 -14.89 -20.77
N SER A 93 1.44 -14.66 -19.47
CA SER A 93 0.80 -15.58 -18.54
C SER A 93 -0.72 -15.66 -18.81
N LEU A 94 -1.36 -14.52 -19.08
CA LEU A 94 -2.76 -14.46 -19.47
C LEU A 94 -3.03 -15.16 -20.80
N VAL A 95 -2.21 -14.91 -21.83
CA VAL A 95 -2.30 -15.59 -23.13
C VAL A 95 -2.25 -17.10 -22.95
N THR A 96 -1.28 -17.58 -22.16
CA THR A 96 -1.15 -19.02 -21.88
C THR A 96 -2.41 -19.59 -21.21
N ALA A 97 -2.96 -18.90 -20.22
CA ALA A 97 -4.17 -19.34 -19.54
C ALA A 97 -5.40 -19.31 -20.46
N VAL A 98 -5.52 -18.30 -21.33
CA VAL A 98 -6.60 -18.22 -22.33
C VAL A 98 -6.48 -19.36 -23.34
N SER A 99 -5.28 -19.68 -23.81
CA SER A 99 -5.06 -20.83 -24.72
C SER A 99 -5.40 -22.17 -24.05
N LEU A 100 -5.06 -22.34 -22.77
CA LEU A 100 -5.45 -23.53 -22.00
C LEU A 100 -6.96 -23.60 -21.77
N PHE A 101 -7.61 -22.47 -21.49
CA PHE A 101 -9.07 -22.43 -21.38
C PHE A 101 -9.72 -22.85 -22.71
N GLN A 102 -9.23 -22.33 -23.83
CA GLN A 102 -9.72 -22.68 -25.16
C GLN A 102 -9.55 -24.17 -25.47
N SER A 103 -8.42 -24.78 -25.11
CA SER A 103 -8.17 -26.20 -25.40
C SER A 103 -9.15 -27.13 -24.67
N HIS A 104 -9.57 -26.77 -23.46
CA HIS A 104 -10.52 -27.56 -22.68
C HIS A 104 -11.99 -27.21 -22.99
N MET A 105 -12.30 -25.94 -23.19
CA MET A 105 -13.67 -25.45 -23.30
C MET A 105 -14.15 -25.30 -24.75
N SER A 106 -13.25 -25.40 -25.73
CA SER A 106 -13.50 -25.18 -27.16
C SER A 106 -14.07 -23.78 -27.47
N THR A 107 -14.00 -22.85 -26.52
CA THR A 107 -14.40 -21.44 -26.63
C THR A 107 -13.39 -20.58 -25.87
N TYR A 108 -13.25 -19.32 -26.27
CA TYR A 108 -12.56 -18.33 -25.47
C TYR A 108 -13.37 -17.95 -24.22
N PRO A 109 -12.71 -17.55 -23.13
CA PRO A 109 -13.42 -16.99 -21.98
C PRO A 109 -14.09 -15.67 -22.38
N ILE A 110 -15.25 -15.35 -21.78
CA ILE A 110 -15.96 -14.09 -22.06
C ILE A 110 -15.25 -12.91 -21.37
N ALA A 111 -14.66 -13.18 -20.20
CA ALA A 111 -13.84 -12.23 -19.46
C ALA A 111 -12.63 -12.95 -18.85
N LEU A 112 -11.53 -12.21 -18.62
CA LEU A 112 -10.35 -12.77 -17.95
C LEU A 112 -10.69 -13.41 -16.60
N GLY A 113 -11.68 -12.88 -15.86
CA GLY A 113 -12.15 -13.45 -14.60
C GLY A 113 -12.66 -14.90 -14.69
N ASN A 114 -13.04 -15.40 -15.88
CA ASN A 114 -13.41 -16.81 -16.04
C ASN A 114 -12.22 -17.77 -15.89
N LEU A 115 -10.98 -17.27 -16.04
CA LEU A 115 -9.76 -18.08 -15.90
C LEU A 115 -9.51 -18.52 -14.45
N THR A 116 -10.05 -17.81 -13.46
CA THR A 116 -9.87 -18.14 -12.03
C THR A 116 -10.93 -19.08 -11.50
N ALA A 117 -11.87 -19.51 -12.33
CA ALA A 117 -12.94 -20.42 -11.94
C ALA A 117 -12.78 -21.78 -12.64
N VAL A 118 -13.37 -22.80 -12.02
CA VAL A 118 -13.60 -24.09 -12.68
C VAL A 118 -14.72 -23.92 -13.70
N ALA A 119 -14.54 -24.45 -14.91
CA ALA A 119 -15.51 -24.39 -16.00
C ALA A 119 -15.84 -25.81 -16.49
N THR A 120 -17.07 -25.98 -16.99
CA THR A 120 -17.53 -27.23 -17.60
C THR A 120 -17.99 -26.96 -19.03
N ASN A 121 -17.50 -27.73 -19.99
CA ASN A 121 -17.85 -27.57 -21.39
C ASN A 121 -19.16 -28.31 -21.76
N PRO A 122 -19.76 -28.08 -22.94
CA PRO A 122 -20.98 -28.77 -23.37
C PRO A 122 -20.87 -30.31 -23.46
N ALA A 123 -19.64 -30.84 -23.51
CA ALA A 123 -19.36 -32.28 -23.48
C ALA A 123 -19.29 -32.85 -22.06
N GLY A 124 -19.54 -32.04 -21.01
CA GLY A 124 -19.51 -32.45 -19.62
C GLY A 124 -18.11 -32.56 -19.00
N ILE A 125 -17.07 -32.05 -19.67
CA ILE A 125 -15.70 -32.05 -19.15
C ILE A 125 -15.52 -30.83 -18.26
N THR A 126 -15.13 -31.07 -17.00
CA THR A 126 -14.81 -30.03 -16.02
C THR A 126 -13.29 -29.84 -15.93
N ALA A 127 -12.83 -28.59 -16.00
CA ALA A 127 -11.41 -28.23 -15.87
C ALA A 127 -11.23 -26.84 -15.24
N GLY A 128 -10.00 -26.53 -14.85
CA GLY A 128 -9.61 -25.28 -14.20
C GLY A 128 -9.44 -25.41 -12.69
N PRO A 129 -9.15 -24.30 -11.98
CA PRO A 129 -8.91 -22.97 -12.52
C PRO A 129 -7.65 -22.93 -13.42
N PHE A 130 -7.70 -22.12 -14.47
CA PHE A 130 -6.62 -22.00 -15.46
C PHE A 130 -5.55 -20.98 -15.03
N MET A 131 -5.86 -20.17 -14.02
CA MET A 131 -4.93 -19.27 -13.35
C MET A 131 -5.40 -19.04 -11.90
N GLY A 132 -4.46 -18.88 -10.96
CA GLY A 132 -4.80 -18.66 -9.55
C GLY A 132 -5.45 -17.30 -9.26
N SER A 133 -5.02 -16.25 -9.96
CA SER A 133 -5.58 -14.89 -9.85
C SER A 133 -5.21 -14.07 -11.08
N ILE A 134 -6.07 -13.14 -11.48
CA ILE A 134 -5.76 -12.22 -12.57
C ILE A 134 -4.67 -11.23 -12.12
N PRO A 135 -3.54 -11.10 -12.84
CA PRO A 135 -2.51 -10.15 -12.50
C PRO A 135 -3.05 -8.72 -12.60
N THR A 136 -2.66 -7.87 -11.66
CA THR A 136 -2.93 -6.44 -11.73
C THR A 136 -1.84 -5.72 -12.52
N PRO A 137 -2.20 -4.69 -13.31
CA PRO A 137 -1.22 -3.87 -14.01
C PRO A 137 -0.14 -3.28 -13.08
N PRO A 138 1.05 -2.92 -13.60
CA PRO A 138 2.19 -2.50 -12.77
C PRO A 138 1.99 -1.23 -11.94
N SER A 139 1.11 -0.34 -12.37
CA SER A 139 0.78 0.91 -11.68
C SER A 139 -0.53 1.50 -12.19
N THR A 140 -1.06 2.51 -11.50
CA THR A 140 -2.30 3.22 -11.89
C THR A 140 -2.22 3.87 -13.27
N SER A 141 -1.02 4.26 -13.72
CA SER A 141 -0.79 4.79 -15.07
C SER A 141 -1.01 3.77 -16.20
N TRP A 142 -1.07 2.47 -15.88
CA TRP A 142 -1.34 1.39 -16.83
C TRP A 142 -2.83 1.02 -16.89
N GLY A 143 -3.68 1.73 -16.14
CA GLY A 143 -5.10 1.46 -16.00
C GLY A 143 -5.42 0.44 -14.90
N PRO A 144 -6.71 0.23 -14.61
CA PRO A 144 -7.14 -0.62 -13.49
C PRO A 144 -7.04 -2.12 -13.77
N ALA A 145 -7.01 -2.55 -15.04
CA ALA A 145 -6.95 -3.94 -15.45
C ALA A 145 -6.40 -4.08 -16.89
N TYR A 146 -5.96 -5.29 -17.24
CA TYR A 146 -5.64 -5.64 -18.63
C TYR A 146 -6.90 -5.64 -19.49
N ALA A 147 -6.83 -5.04 -20.67
CA ALA A 147 -7.89 -5.09 -21.65
C ALA A 147 -7.90 -6.46 -22.35
N TYR A 148 -9.10 -6.99 -22.56
CA TYR A 148 -9.32 -8.27 -23.20
C TYR A 148 -10.44 -8.15 -24.21
N ALA A 149 -10.20 -8.66 -25.42
CA ALA A 149 -11.21 -8.73 -26.47
C ALA A 149 -11.09 -10.04 -27.22
N THR A 150 -12.23 -10.58 -27.66
CA THR A 150 -12.32 -11.71 -28.58
C THR A 150 -13.00 -11.27 -29.85
N ASN A 151 -12.52 -11.70 -31.00
CA ASN A 151 -13.14 -11.45 -32.29
C ASN A 151 -13.95 -12.66 -32.75
N ALA A 152 -14.99 -12.42 -33.55
CA ALA A 152 -15.80 -13.46 -34.17
C ALA A 152 -15.00 -14.41 -35.07
N ASN A 153 -13.80 -13.99 -35.49
CA ASN A 153 -12.87 -14.79 -36.31
C ASN A 153 -12.05 -15.81 -35.49
N GLY A 154 -12.36 -16.00 -34.21
CA GLY A 154 -11.65 -16.96 -33.37
C GLY A 154 -10.25 -16.49 -32.98
N THR A 155 -10.05 -15.19 -32.81
CA THR A 155 -8.83 -14.61 -32.25
C THR A 155 -9.15 -13.86 -30.97
N PHE A 156 -8.18 -13.77 -30.05
CA PHE A 156 -8.27 -12.90 -28.89
C PHE A 156 -7.15 -11.87 -28.92
N LEU A 157 -7.27 -10.87 -28.06
CA LEU A 157 -6.26 -9.84 -27.91
C LEU A 157 -6.25 -9.39 -26.45
N ILE A 158 -5.06 -9.38 -25.87
CA ILE A 158 -4.79 -8.86 -24.53
C ILE A 158 -3.88 -7.65 -24.67
N SER A 159 -4.26 -6.53 -24.08
CA SER A 159 -3.45 -5.32 -24.14
C SER A 159 -3.44 -4.53 -22.84
N ALA A 160 -2.37 -3.76 -22.65
CA ALA A 160 -2.28 -2.72 -21.64
C ALA A 160 -1.37 -1.60 -22.16
N ALA A 161 -1.67 -0.37 -21.77
CA ALA A 161 -0.90 0.80 -22.18
C ALA A 161 -0.49 1.63 -20.96
N GLY A 162 0.78 2.01 -20.90
CA GLY A 162 1.34 2.81 -19.81
C GLY A 162 2.80 3.15 -20.08
N ASP A 163 3.32 4.18 -19.39
CA ASP A 163 4.69 4.68 -19.56
C ASP A 163 5.07 4.96 -21.04
N GLY A 164 4.11 5.39 -21.86
CA GLY A 164 4.29 5.73 -23.28
C GLY A 164 4.33 4.53 -24.24
N VAL A 165 4.06 3.32 -23.77
CA VAL A 165 4.11 2.08 -24.56
C VAL A 165 2.78 1.32 -24.46
N THR A 166 2.33 0.75 -25.58
CA THR A 166 1.24 -0.23 -25.61
C THR A 166 1.83 -1.62 -25.79
N VAL A 167 1.56 -2.50 -24.83
CA VAL A 167 1.90 -3.92 -24.91
C VAL A 167 0.64 -4.68 -25.34
N THR A 168 0.75 -5.46 -26.40
CA THR A 168 -0.35 -6.24 -26.96
C THR A 168 0.13 -7.64 -27.30
N ALA A 169 -0.71 -8.65 -27.04
CA ALA A 169 -0.50 -10.02 -27.48
C ALA A 169 -1.81 -10.65 -27.99
N PRO A 170 -1.72 -11.60 -28.94
CA PRO A 170 -2.84 -12.39 -29.41
C PRO A 170 -3.26 -13.46 -28.41
#